data_AF-A0A2E5G0D5-F1
#
_entry.id   AF-A0A2E5G0D5-F1
#
_cell.length_a   1.000
_cell.length_b   1.000
_cell.length_c   1.000
_cell.angle_alpha   90.00
_cell.angle_beta   90.00
_cell.angle_gamma   90.00
#
_symmetry.space_group_name_H-M   'P 1'
#
loop_
_entity.id
_entity.type
_entity.pdbx_description
1 polymer ?
#
loop_
_entity_poly.entity_id
_entity_poly.type
_entity_poly.pdbx_seq_one_letter_code
_entity_poly.pdbx_strand_id
1 'polypeptide(L)'
;MPVFSDTGPGLKLLFSGDPDTTESSMHDPGDVAPSLDCARYAPRAGSGGEGGKLHNDFLYCDNWDFGTENWGQTGFLQGAFMLGHSPYSSDGAWVCDGNTGPGGNNPCVNATIRAVPTFKNQPAPGILEGVPMRTDVDWVVSVDFKVDNVPGDTFGGDKLFSLGTLTDGPETDDFFLVTGANNDHLGAQSSHDHREASSYLNGESNRYKLMHGPVVNGMHTETVIPGQIFEGKMTLHYKASNQRLDFWIDQTMILADFEGASGFYDLNSLQLGGGGISFENVLFDNIMLGVVGDTGACGAQGPDTSMPGDFNCDGVVDVADLGIVGANFNVTQVTYIDGDANLDGRVDVADLGVVGANWSAAQGGSLPHALQSAGLAGLVPEPATLTVLALALVCLGKRRC
;
A
#
# COMPACT_ATOMS: atom_id res chain seq x y z
N MET A 1 -8.35 -4.42 2.58
CA MET A 1 -6.89 -4.61 2.65
C MET A 1 -6.61 -6.07 2.28
N PRO A 2 -5.54 -6.37 1.53
CA PRO A 2 -5.16 -7.76 1.25
C PRO A 2 -4.93 -8.53 2.56
N VAL A 3 -5.24 -9.82 2.55
CA VAL A 3 -4.96 -10.73 3.67
C VAL A 3 -3.64 -11.44 3.40
N PHE A 4 -2.73 -11.36 4.35
CA PHE A 4 -1.45 -12.06 4.26
C PHE A 4 -1.61 -13.45 4.84
N SER A 5 -1.59 -14.47 3.97
CA SER A 5 -1.57 -15.86 4.39
C SER A 5 -0.13 -16.29 4.70
N ASP A 6 0.05 -17.05 5.78
CA ASP A 6 1.32 -17.70 6.09
C ASP A 6 1.69 -18.78 5.05
N THR A 7 0.71 -19.24 4.27
CA THR A 7 0.89 -20.28 3.24
C THR A 7 0.96 -19.74 1.82
N GLY A 8 0.65 -18.46 1.63
CA GLY A 8 0.63 -17.79 0.33
C GLY A 8 1.83 -16.86 0.14
N PRO A 9 2.21 -16.58 -1.12
CA PRO A 9 3.12 -15.49 -1.42
C PRO A 9 2.47 -14.13 -1.12
N GLY A 10 3.30 -13.15 -0.79
CA GLY A 10 2.88 -11.77 -0.61
C GLY A 10 4.07 -10.81 -0.62
N LEU A 11 3.77 -9.52 -0.61
CA LEU A 11 4.73 -8.45 -0.42
C LEU A 11 4.10 -7.43 0.54
N LYS A 12 4.82 -7.10 1.61
CA LYS A 12 4.40 -6.10 2.59
C LYS A 12 5.55 -5.13 2.82
N LEU A 13 5.49 -3.98 2.16
CA LEU A 13 6.42 -2.88 2.35
C LEU A 13 5.68 -1.77 3.10
N LEU A 14 5.74 -1.87 4.43
CA LEU A 14 5.30 -0.82 5.34
C LEU A 14 6.55 -0.12 5.87
N PHE A 15 6.50 1.20 5.95
CA PHE A 15 7.64 1.94 6.46
C PHE A 15 7.64 1.91 7.98
N SER A 16 8.83 2.03 8.55
CA SER A 16 9.02 2.27 9.97
C SER A 16 10.11 3.31 10.15
N GLY A 17 9.77 4.60 10.01
CA GLY A 17 10.72 5.69 10.22
C GLY A 17 10.05 7.02 10.56
N ASP A 18 10.77 7.92 11.21
CA ASP A 18 10.32 9.30 11.43
C ASP A 18 11.08 10.24 10.48
N PRO A 19 10.46 10.85 9.46
CA PRO A 19 11.17 11.79 8.58
C PRO A 19 11.82 12.96 9.35
N ASP A 20 11.41 13.22 10.59
CA ASP A 20 11.92 14.28 11.46
C ASP A 20 12.98 13.83 12.49
N THR A 21 13.44 12.57 12.50
CA THR A 21 14.52 12.21 13.44
C THR A 21 15.80 13.00 13.16
N THR A 22 16.46 13.30 14.27
CA THR A 22 17.79 13.90 14.30
C THR A 22 18.79 12.98 14.99
N GLU A 23 18.43 11.70 15.18
CA GLU A 23 19.33 10.69 15.75
C GLU A 23 20.66 10.68 14.99
N SER A 24 21.72 10.85 15.78
CA SER A 24 23.10 10.90 15.30
C SER A 24 23.99 10.09 16.24
N SER A 25 24.96 9.38 15.66
CA SER A 25 25.94 8.63 16.43
C SER A 25 27.36 8.93 15.93
N MET A 26 28.36 8.53 16.71
CA MET A 26 29.76 8.54 16.27
C MET A 26 30.04 7.14 15.76
N HIS A 27 30.02 6.94 14.45
CA HIS A 27 30.13 5.60 13.86
C HIS A 27 31.59 5.13 13.81
N ASP A 28 32.52 6.01 13.43
CA ASP A 28 33.96 5.76 13.45
C ASP A 28 34.62 6.52 14.62
N PRO A 29 35.51 5.89 15.40
CA PRO A 29 36.36 6.59 16.37
C PRO A 29 37.13 7.82 15.83
N GLY A 30 37.31 7.91 14.51
CA GLY A 30 37.92 9.04 13.80
C GLY A 30 36.97 10.17 13.40
N ASP A 31 35.66 10.03 13.62
CA ASP A 31 34.69 11.04 13.22
C ASP A 31 34.88 12.35 14.00
N VAL A 32 34.95 13.46 13.27
CA VAL A 32 35.14 14.81 13.83
C VAL A 32 33.84 15.45 14.33
N ALA A 33 32.69 14.85 14.00
CA ALA A 33 31.35 15.23 14.46
C ALA A 33 30.38 14.04 14.29
N PRO A 34 29.26 13.98 15.05
CA PRO A 34 28.26 12.93 14.89
C PRO A 34 27.67 12.89 13.48
N SER A 35 27.58 11.69 12.90
CA SER A 35 26.86 11.46 11.64
C SER A 35 25.37 11.30 11.91
N LEU A 36 24.53 11.94 11.09
CA LEU A 36 23.08 11.75 11.12
C LEU A 36 22.76 10.40 10.50
N ASP A 37 22.69 9.35 11.33
CA ASP A 37 22.66 7.97 10.87
C ASP A 37 21.27 7.46 10.51
N CYS A 38 20.23 8.02 11.15
CA CYS A 38 18.83 7.66 10.91
C CYS A 38 18.03 8.81 10.25
N ALA A 39 18.62 9.97 10.00
CA ALA A 39 17.90 11.11 9.44
C ALA A 39 17.56 10.93 7.94
N ARG A 40 16.61 11.71 7.43
CA ARG A 40 16.17 11.73 6.01
C ARG A 40 17.28 11.52 4.96
N TYR A 41 18.42 12.19 5.16
CA TYR A 41 19.56 12.23 4.24
C TYR A 41 20.76 11.36 4.68
N ALA A 42 20.55 10.44 5.63
CA ALA A 42 21.62 9.61 6.15
C ALA A 42 22.26 8.71 5.06
N PRO A 43 23.53 8.30 5.24
CA PRO A 43 24.21 7.41 4.32
C PRO A 43 23.44 6.12 4.05
N ARG A 44 23.47 5.68 2.79
CA ARG A 44 22.72 4.54 2.28
C ARG A 44 23.64 3.39 1.86
N ALA A 45 23.20 2.16 2.07
CA ALA A 45 23.93 0.99 1.59
C ALA A 45 23.92 0.90 0.05
N GLY A 46 25.08 0.59 -0.53
CA GLY A 46 25.22 0.33 -1.96
C GLY A 46 24.68 -1.04 -2.38
N SER A 47 24.63 -1.31 -3.69
CA SER A 47 24.20 -2.62 -4.20
C SER A 47 25.19 -3.71 -3.77
N GLY A 48 24.73 -4.72 -3.03
CA GLY A 48 25.58 -5.79 -2.45
C GLY A 48 26.31 -5.37 -1.16
N GLY A 49 25.67 -4.56 -0.32
CA GLY A 49 26.26 -3.75 0.75
C GLY A 49 26.99 -4.48 1.90
N GLU A 50 27.79 -3.68 2.61
CA GLU A 50 28.49 -4.05 3.85
C GLU A 50 27.48 -4.37 4.98
N GLY A 51 27.79 -5.35 5.84
CA GLY A 51 26.96 -5.68 7.00
C GLY A 51 25.67 -6.46 6.73
N GLY A 52 25.40 -6.88 5.49
CA GLY A 52 24.22 -7.68 5.13
C GLY A 52 22.95 -6.88 4.83
N LYS A 53 23.07 -5.54 4.73
CA LYS A 53 21.97 -4.64 4.38
C LYS A 53 21.69 -4.61 2.88
N LEU A 54 20.43 -4.40 2.51
CA LEU A 54 20.00 -4.26 1.13
C LEU A 54 20.27 -2.84 0.61
N HIS A 55 20.20 -2.67 -0.71
CA HIS A 55 20.43 -1.37 -1.34
C HIS A 55 19.44 -0.32 -0.81
N ASN A 56 19.91 0.90 -0.53
CA ASN A 56 19.17 2.02 0.08
C ASN A 56 18.68 1.86 1.52
N ASP A 57 18.96 0.74 2.19
CA ASP A 57 18.86 0.69 3.65
C ASP A 57 19.77 1.75 4.27
N PHE A 58 19.39 2.25 5.46
CA PHE A 58 20.27 3.09 6.25
C PHE A 58 21.54 2.32 6.59
N LEU A 59 22.71 2.84 6.19
CA LEU A 59 23.97 2.12 6.36
C LEU A 59 24.28 1.89 7.84
N TYR A 60 23.99 2.88 8.69
CA TYR A 60 24.39 2.90 10.10
C TYR A 60 23.21 2.89 11.10
N CYS A 61 21.96 2.92 10.61
CA CYS A 61 20.77 2.82 11.45
C CYS A 61 20.16 1.43 11.30
N ASP A 62 19.86 0.78 12.43
CA ASP A 62 19.15 -0.51 12.48
C ASP A 62 17.73 -0.36 13.06
N ASN A 63 17.42 0.81 13.63
CA ASN A 63 16.09 1.07 14.19
C ASN A 63 15.04 1.22 13.09
N TRP A 64 15.46 1.69 11.91
CA TRP A 64 14.62 1.93 10.75
C TRP A 64 15.19 1.22 9.55
N ASP A 65 14.30 0.65 8.76
CA ASP A 65 14.64 0.12 7.45
C ASP A 65 13.58 0.51 6.43
N PHE A 66 13.96 0.40 5.17
CA PHE A 66 13.02 0.45 4.06
C PHE A 66 12.72 -0.95 3.51
N GLY A 67 12.85 -1.94 4.40
CA GLY A 67 12.72 -3.33 4.10
C GLY A 67 11.26 -3.76 4.09
N THR A 68 11.07 -4.99 3.66
CA THR A 68 9.79 -5.68 3.71
C THR A 68 9.53 -6.27 5.09
N GLU A 69 8.30 -6.17 5.56
CA GLU A 69 7.89 -6.73 6.85
C GLU A 69 7.29 -8.13 6.65
N ASN A 70 8.02 -9.17 7.05
CA ASN A 70 7.63 -10.59 6.99
C ASN A 70 7.36 -11.16 5.57
N TRP A 71 6.99 -10.37 4.57
CA TRP A 71 6.69 -10.82 3.20
C TRP A 71 7.32 -9.93 2.14
N GLY A 72 7.91 -10.57 1.14
CA GLY A 72 8.52 -9.92 -0.01
C GLY A 72 10.01 -9.65 0.18
N GLN A 73 10.62 -9.07 -0.85
CA GLN A 73 11.98 -8.57 -0.83
C GLN A 73 12.10 -7.38 -1.80
N THR A 74 12.82 -6.33 -1.41
CA THR A 74 13.24 -5.27 -2.34
C THR A 74 14.47 -5.76 -3.12
N GLY A 75 14.35 -5.81 -4.43
CA GLY A 75 15.35 -6.42 -5.32
C GLY A 75 16.29 -5.42 -5.98
N PHE A 76 15.78 -4.24 -6.29
CA PHE A 76 16.54 -3.19 -6.96
C PHE A 76 15.89 -1.84 -6.73
N LEU A 77 16.70 -0.88 -6.33
CA LEU A 77 16.29 0.51 -6.19
C LEU A 77 17.23 1.35 -7.04
N GLN A 78 16.70 2.28 -7.82
CA GLN A 78 17.50 3.23 -8.60
C GLN A 78 16.98 4.64 -8.30
N GLY A 79 17.87 5.63 -8.32
CA GLY A 79 17.54 7.00 -7.95
C GLY A 79 17.81 7.28 -6.46
N ALA A 80 17.94 8.56 -6.13
CA ALA A 80 18.24 9.02 -4.77
C ALA A 80 16.97 9.14 -3.93
N PHE A 81 16.29 8.02 -3.70
CA PHE A 81 15.16 8.02 -2.77
C PHE A 81 15.61 8.38 -1.35
N MET A 82 14.73 9.10 -0.65
CA MET A 82 14.91 9.57 0.71
C MET A 82 13.68 9.25 1.53
N LEU A 83 13.81 9.28 2.86
CA LEU A 83 12.65 9.19 3.76
C LEU A 83 11.91 10.52 3.71
N GLY A 84 10.65 10.56 3.29
CA GLY A 84 9.84 11.78 3.32
C GLY A 84 8.57 11.63 4.13
N HIS A 85 7.89 12.74 4.41
CA HIS A 85 6.60 12.74 5.09
C HIS A 85 5.53 12.12 4.19
N SER A 86 4.96 11.00 4.64
CA SER A 86 3.78 10.41 4.01
C SER A 86 2.52 11.20 4.41
N PRO A 87 1.61 11.49 3.46
CA PRO A 87 0.26 11.93 3.80
C PRO A 87 -0.65 10.75 4.22
N TYR A 88 -0.19 9.51 4.05
CA TYR A 88 -0.97 8.28 4.29
C TYR A 88 -0.64 7.61 5.62
N SER A 89 0.54 7.86 6.17
CA SER A 89 1.04 7.22 7.38
C SER A 89 1.81 8.20 8.28
N SER A 90 2.12 7.75 9.51
CA SER A 90 3.01 8.48 10.42
C SER A 90 4.47 8.02 10.35
N ASP A 91 4.77 7.01 9.54
CA ASP A 91 6.07 6.30 9.49
C ASP A 91 6.91 6.62 8.24
N GLY A 92 6.56 7.69 7.53
CA GLY A 92 7.28 8.20 6.36
C GLY A 92 7.02 7.38 5.10
N ALA A 93 7.70 7.73 4.01
CA ALA A 93 7.54 7.09 2.69
C ALA A 93 8.82 7.18 1.84
N TRP A 94 8.87 6.38 0.77
CA TRP A 94 9.89 6.46 -0.27
C TRP A 94 9.61 7.72 -1.08
N VAL A 95 10.45 8.74 -0.94
CA VAL A 95 10.28 10.00 -1.66
C VAL A 95 11.47 10.27 -2.55
N CYS A 96 11.18 10.57 -3.81
CA CYS A 96 12.13 11.19 -4.71
C CYS A 96 11.69 12.60 -5.06
N ASP A 97 12.28 13.60 -4.38
CA ASP A 97 12.02 15.03 -4.62
C ASP A 97 13.10 15.58 -5.57
N GLY A 98 12.81 15.61 -6.87
CA GLY A 98 13.69 15.95 -7.98
C GLY A 98 14.04 17.44 -8.16
N ASN A 99 14.23 18.23 -7.10
CA ASN A 99 14.79 19.58 -7.27
C ASN A 99 15.52 20.17 -6.06
N THR A 100 16.76 19.75 -5.82
CA THR A 100 17.70 20.51 -4.98
C THR A 100 19.08 20.62 -5.64
N GLY A 101 19.26 21.58 -6.56
CA GLY A 101 20.61 22.03 -6.94
C GLY A 101 20.70 22.90 -8.19
N PRO A 102 21.41 24.05 -8.16
CA PRO A 102 21.77 24.76 -9.38
C PRO A 102 22.82 23.96 -10.14
N GLY A 103 22.46 23.35 -11.28
CA GLY A 103 23.44 22.61 -12.10
C GLY A 103 22.93 21.50 -13.02
N GLY A 104 21.63 21.15 -13.03
CA GLY A 104 21.06 20.27 -14.06
C GLY A 104 21.27 18.76 -13.87
N ASN A 105 21.77 18.29 -12.72
CA ASN A 105 21.71 16.88 -12.34
C ASN A 105 20.49 16.67 -11.43
N ASN A 106 19.47 15.95 -11.92
CA ASN A 106 18.36 15.51 -11.09
C ASN A 106 18.76 14.17 -10.42
N PRO A 107 18.90 14.11 -9.08
CA PRO A 107 19.27 12.87 -8.40
C PRO A 107 18.15 11.81 -8.42
N CYS A 108 16.94 12.19 -8.86
CA CYS A 108 15.79 11.31 -9.11
C CYS A 108 15.69 10.78 -10.54
N VAL A 109 16.74 10.93 -11.36
CA VAL A 109 16.79 10.28 -12.68
C VAL A 109 16.55 8.78 -12.51
N ASN A 110 15.49 8.29 -13.15
CA ASN A 110 15.09 6.89 -13.15
C ASN A 110 14.82 6.32 -11.74
N ALA A 111 14.12 7.09 -10.90
CA ALA A 111 13.67 6.64 -9.58
C ALA A 111 12.80 5.38 -9.70
N THR A 112 13.36 4.21 -9.36
CA THR A 112 12.74 2.90 -9.55
C THR A 112 12.75 2.12 -8.26
N ILE A 113 11.62 1.56 -7.85
CA ILE A 113 11.50 0.56 -6.80
C ILE A 113 11.10 -0.76 -7.44
N ARG A 114 11.92 -1.80 -7.31
CA ARG A 114 11.53 -3.17 -7.66
C ARG A 114 11.43 -4.02 -6.42
N ALA A 115 10.29 -4.66 -6.26
CA ALA A 115 10.02 -5.58 -5.18
C ALA A 115 9.42 -6.87 -5.73
N VAL A 116 9.66 -7.96 -5.01
CA VAL A 116 9.19 -9.29 -5.38
C VAL A 116 8.44 -9.91 -4.22
N PRO A 117 7.34 -10.65 -4.47
CA PRO A 117 6.65 -11.44 -3.45
C PRO A 117 7.48 -12.63 -2.97
N THR A 118 7.33 -12.97 -1.69
CA THR A 118 7.90 -14.17 -1.07
C THR A 118 6.88 -14.85 -0.15
N PHE A 119 7.17 -16.07 0.29
CA PHE A 119 6.47 -16.64 1.44
C PHE A 119 6.92 -15.95 2.73
N LYS A 120 6.06 -16.01 3.75
CA LYS A 120 6.34 -15.40 5.05
C LYS A 120 7.70 -15.84 5.59
N ASN A 121 8.55 -14.87 5.93
CA ASN A 121 9.88 -15.04 6.50
C ASN A 121 10.82 -15.93 5.65
N GLN A 122 10.58 -15.98 4.33
CA GLN A 122 11.44 -16.71 3.39
C GLN A 122 12.07 -15.72 2.40
N PRO A 123 13.34 -15.95 2.01
CA PRO A 123 13.99 -15.13 1.00
C PRO A 123 13.34 -15.34 -0.37
N ALA A 124 13.53 -14.36 -1.26
CA ALA A 124 13.13 -14.53 -2.65
C ALA A 124 13.99 -15.61 -3.34
N PRO A 125 13.42 -16.36 -4.32
CA PRO A 125 14.18 -17.29 -5.16
C PRO A 125 15.39 -16.63 -5.86
N GLY A 126 15.27 -15.35 -6.20
CA GLY A 126 16.35 -14.54 -6.76
C GLY A 126 16.14 -13.06 -6.45
N ILE A 127 17.11 -12.22 -6.82
CA ILE A 127 17.11 -10.78 -6.49
C ILE A 127 15.92 -10.06 -7.15
N LEU A 128 15.52 -10.46 -8.36
CA LEU A 128 14.37 -9.92 -9.09
C LEU A 128 13.35 -11.01 -9.46
N GLU A 129 13.43 -12.17 -8.81
CA GLU A 129 12.57 -13.31 -9.08
C GLU A 129 11.76 -13.63 -7.82
N GLY A 130 10.47 -13.27 -7.84
CA GLY A 130 9.54 -13.57 -6.76
C GLY A 130 8.88 -14.93 -6.86
N VAL A 131 8.23 -15.32 -5.76
CA VAL A 131 7.30 -16.45 -5.76
C VAL A 131 6.00 -16.00 -6.44
N PRO A 132 5.61 -16.61 -7.58
CA PRO A 132 4.45 -16.16 -8.33
C PRO A 132 3.17 -16.28 -7.51
N MET A 133 2.29 -15.28 -7.62
CA MET A 133 0.96 -15.34 -7.05
C MET A 133 0.14 -16.48 -7.68
N ARG A 134 -0.71 -17.07 -6.86
CA ARG A 134 -1.63 -18.14 -7.28
C ARG A 134 -2.74 -17.58 -8.16
N THR A 135 -3.11 -18.31 -9.22
CA THR A 135 -4.17 -17.92 -10.15
C THR A 135 -5.53 -18.54 -9.83
N ASP A 136 -5.56 -19.47 -8.88
CA ASP A 136 -6.77 -20.15 -8.39
C ASP A 136 -7.40 -19.47 -7.17
N VAL A 137 -6.82 -18.36 -6.70
CA VAL A 137 -7.35 -17.52 -5.61
C VAL A 137 -7.31 -16.05 -6.02
N ASP A 138 -8.19 -15.26 -5.42
CA ASP A 138 -8.17 -13.82 -5.61
C ASP A 138 -6.96 -13.20 -4.92
N TRP A 139 -6.36 -12.20 -5.53
CA TRP A 139 -5.29 -11.42 -4.91
C TRP A 139 -5.43 -9.95 -5.25
N VAL A 140 -4.89 -9.11 -4.36
CA VAL A 140 -4.92 -7.66 -4.50
C VAL A 140 -3.52 -7.12 -4.29
N VAL A 141 -3.14 -6.20 -5.17
CA VAL A 141 -2.03 -5.28 -4.95
C VAL A 141 -2.57 -3.87 -4.73
N SER A 142 -2.00 -3.17 -3.76
CA SER A 142 -2.33 -1.78 -3.50
C SER A 142 -1.09 -0.97 -3.17
N VAL A 143 -1.06 0.28 -3.64
CA VAL A 143 0.04 1.22 -3.43
C VAL A 143 -0.56 2.59 -3.16
N ASP A 144 -0.18 3.20 -2.04
CA ASP A 144 -0.47 4.61 -1.81
C ASP A 144 0.62 5.42 -2.51
N PHE A 145 0.23 6.48 -3.21
CA PHE A 145 1.15 7.23 -4.06
C PHE A 145 0.86 8.72 -4.04
N LYS A 146 1.90 9.52 -4.27
CA LYS A 146 1.77 10.93 -4.64
C LYS A 146 2.73 11.25 -5.78
N VAL A 147 2.27 12.04 -6.73
CA VAL A 147 3.02 12.51 -7.90
C VAL A 147 2.91 14.03 -8.03
N ASP A 148 4.07 14.67 -8.18
CA ASP A 148 4.15 16.11 -8.39
C ASP A 148 5.00 16.38 -9.64
N ASN A 149 4.43 17.08 -10.62
CA ASN A 149 5.16 17.58 -11.78
C ASN A 149 5.65 19.00 -11.52
N VAL A 150 6.97 19.20 -11.57
CA VAL A 150 7.56 20.52 -11.36
C VAL A 150 7.36 21.39 -12.60
N PRO A 151 7.01 22.70 -12.46
CA PRO A 151 6.94 23.60 -13.61
C PRO A 151 8.24 23.61 -14.43
N GLY A 152 8.14 23.27 -15.72
CA GLY A 152 9.29 23.18 -16.63
C GLY A 152 9.79 21.76 -16.89
N ASP A 153 9.25 20.75 -16.19
CA ASP A 153 9.39 19.36 -16.58
C ASP A 153 8.53 19.08 -17.82
N THR A 154 9.16 18.57 -18.88
CA THR A 154 8.52 18.27 -20.17
C THR A 154 8.65 16.82 -20.57
N PHE A 155 9.40 16.02 -19.81
CA PHE A 155 9.62 14.62 -20.15
C PHE A 155 8.47 13.79 -19.60
N GLY A 156 8.09 13.99 -18.33
CA GLY A 156 6.99 13.27 -17.71
C GLY A 156 7.22 11.75 -17.60
N GLY A 157 6.34 11.10 -16.84
CA GLY A 157 6.61 9.74 -16.35
C GLY A 157 6.50 8.67 -17.40
N ASP A 158 7.57 7.86 -17.48
CA ASP A 158 7.58 6.56 -18.15
C ASP A 158 6.61 5.63 -17.40
N LYS A 159 7.08 4.92 -16.37
CA LYS A 159 6.22 4.05 -15.56
C LYS A 159 5.95 4.67 -14.21
N LEU A 160 4.68 4.72 -13.82
CA LEU A 160 4.28 5.01 -12.44
C LEU A 160 4.17 3.71 -11.65
N PHE A 161 3.53 2.69 -12.23
CA PHE A 161 3.23 1.42 -11.57
C PHE A 161 3.18 0.30 -12.62
N SER A 162 4.00 -0.73 -12.45
CA SER A 162 4.07 -1.89 -13.35
C SER A 162 4.10 -3.19 -12.59
N LEU A 163 3.50 -4.21 -13.17
CA LEU A 163 3.41 -5.55 -12.62
C LEU A 163 3.88 -6.58 -13.65
N GLY A 164 4.87 -7.37 -13.27
CA GLY A 164 5.47 -8.40 -14.09
C GLY A 164 4.96 -9.80 -13.77
N THR A 165 4.90 -10.65 -14.78
CA THR A 165 4.61 -12.09 -14.63
C THR A 165 5.88 -12.93 -14.66
N LEU A 166 5.83 -14.12 -14.06
CA LEU A 166 6.90 -15.11 -14.24
C LEU A 166 6.87 -15.72 -15.64
N THR A 167 5.67 -15.92 -16.18
CA THR A 167 5.50 -16.44 -17.53
C THR A 167 5.50 -15.28 -18.53
N ASP A 168 6.41 -15.35 -19.50
CA ASP A 168 6.47 -14.38 -20.59
C ASP A 168 5.24 -14.52 -21.49
N GLY A 169 4.56 -13.39 -21.73
CA GLY A 169 3.53 -13.28 -22.75
C GLY A 169 4.14 -13.19 -24.16
N PRO A 170 3.31 -13.23 -25.21
CA PRO A 170 3.79 -13.13 -26.59
C PRO A 170 4.52 -11.81 -26.90
N GLU A 171 4.29 -10.72 -26.15
CA GLU A 171 4.89 -9.41 -26.44
C GLU A 171 5.39 -8.54 -25.25
N THR A 172 5.19 -8.91 -23.96
CA THR A 172 5.75 -8.15 -22.81
C THR A 172 5.94 -8.99 -21.53
N ASP A 173 6.89 -8.55 -20.69
CA ASP A 173 7.08 -9.01 -19.29
C ASP A 173 5.98 -8.46 -18.36
N ASP A 174 5.43 -7.27 -18.68
CA ASP A 174 4.44 -6.56 -17.86
C ASP A 174 3.01 -6.91 -18.32
N PHE A 175 2.14 -7.38 -17.41
CA PHE A 175 0.72 -7.66 -17.71
C PHE A 175 -0.21 -6.49 -17.39
N PHE A 176 0.26 -5.54 -16.59
CA PHE A 176 -0.45 -4.32 -16.23
C PHE A 176 0.55 -3.20 -16.00
N LEU A 177 0.29 -2.03 -16.61
CA LEU A 177 1.17 -0.87 -16.51
C LEU A 177 0.36 0.44 -16.45
N VAL A 178 0.73 1.32 -15.54
CA VAL A 178 0.29 2.72 -15.46
C VAL A 178 1.44 3.61 -15.90
N THR A 179 1.21 4.40 -16.94
CA THR A 179 2.23 5.22 -17.63
C THR A 179 1.68 6.62 -17.90
N GLY A 180 2.55 7.59 -18.18
CA GLY A 180 2.13 8.90 -18.68
C GLY A 180 1.26 8.79 -19.95
N ALA A 181 0.24 9.64 -20.07
CA ALA A 181 -0.72 9.54 -21.18
C ALA A 181 -0.17 10.02 -22.54
N ASN A 182 0.62 11.12 -22.56
CA ASN A 182 1.16 11.88 -23.72
C ASN A 182 0.21 12.16 -24.90
N ASN A 183 0.45 13.23 -25.65
CA ASN A 183 -0.22 13.51 -26.93
C ASN A 183 0.33 12.66 -28.11
N ASP A 184 1.58 12.21 -28.04
CA ASP A 184 2.29 11.58 -29.18
C ASP A 184 1.90 10.12 -29.48
N HIS A 185 0.96 9.54 -28.72
CA HIS A 185 0.52 8.15 -28.86
C HIS A 185 -0.95 7.97 -29.27
N LEU A 186 -1.67 9.05 -29.60
CA LEU A 186 -3.00 8.95 -30.22
C LEU A 186 -2.88 8.68 -31.73
N GLY A 187 -2.21 7.58 -32.13
CA GLY A 187 -2.01 7.23 -33.54
C GLY A 187 -1.24 5.92 -33.77
N ALA A 188 -1.62 5.18 -34.81
CA ALA A 188 -1.31 3.76 -35.01
C ALA A 188 0.16 3.37 -35.35
N GLN A 189 1.16 4.26 -35.22
CA GLN A 189 2.55 3.96 -35.63
C GLN A 189 3.67 4.68 -34.83
N SER A 190 3.47 5.08 -33.57
CA SER A 190 4.62 5.46 -32.73
C SER A 190 5.22 4.21 -32.08
N SER A 191 6.56 4.12 -32.09
CA SER A 191 7.33 3.04 -31.46
C SER A 191 6.81 2.77 -30.05
N HIS A 192 6.49 1.50 -29.77
CA HIS A 192 5.93 0.98 -28.52
C HIS A 192 6.86 1.11 -27.29
N ASP A 193 7.78 2.06 -27.31
CA ASP A 193 8.70 2.30 -26.21
C ASP A 193 7.97 3.19 -25.19
N HIS A 194 7.38 2.55 -24.18
CA HIS A 194 6.80 3.21 -23.00
C HIS A 194 7.78 4.21 -22.35
N ARG A 195 9.08 4.04 -22.59
CA ARG A 195 10.17 4.95 -22.17
C ARG A 195 10.08 6.37 -22.70
N GLU A 196 9.18 6.67 -23.63
CA GLU A 196 8.90 8.01 -24.16
C GLU A 196 7.57 8.60 -23.65
N ALA A 197 6.89 7.94 -22.70
CA ALA A 197 5.64 8.43 -22.15
C ALA A 197 5.84 9.72 -21.33
N SER A 198 4.83 10.59 -21.38
CA SER A 198 4.78 11.85 -20.66
C SER A 198 3.50 11.97 -19.88
N SER A 199 3.59 12.43 -18.64
CA SER A 199 2.43 12.75 -17.78
C SER A 199 1.63 13.98 -18.23
N TYR A 200 1.87 14.51 -19.43
CA TYR A 200 1.13 15.63 -20.01
C TYR A 200 0.18 15.17 -21.11
N LEU A 201 -1.11 15.49 -21.02
CA LEU A 201 -2.10 15.24 -22.08
C LEU A 201 -2.87 16.51 -22.37
N ASN A 202 -2.84 16.96 -23.62
CA ASN A 202 -3.42 18.22 -24.09
C ASN A 202 -3.00 19.46 -23.28
N GLY A 203 -1.76 19.45 -22.75
CA GLY A 203 -1.22 20.55 -21.95
C GLY A 203 -1.58 20.50 -20.45
N GLU A 204 -2.40 19.53 -20.03
CA GLU A 204 -2.66 19.26 -18.61
C GLU A 204 -1.60 18.27 -18.07
N SER A 205 -1.00 18.58 -16.92
CA SER A 205 -0.04 17.69 -16.23
C SER A 205 -0.76 16.56 -15.50
N ASN A 206 0.01 15.60 -14.96
CA ASN A 206 -0.51 14.52 -14.12
C ASN A 206 -1.60 13.67 -14.79
N ARG A 207 -1.44 13.44 -16.09
CA ARG A 207 -2.33 12.66 -16.94
C ARG A 207 -1.69 11.31 -17.22
N TYR A 208 -2.40 10.24 -16.90
CA TYR A 208 -1.91 8.88 -16.99
C TYR A 208 -2.88 7.99 -17.75
N LYS A 209 -2.37 6.85 -18.23
CA LYS A 209 -3.14 5.81 -18.91
C LYS A 209 -2.75 4.43 -18.37
N LEU A 210 -3.68 3.49 -18.51
CA LEU A 210 -3.49 2.08 -18.28
C LEU A 210 -3.12 1.41 -19.60
N MET A 211 -2.08 0.58 -19.58
CA MET A 211 -1.80 -0.39 -20.64
C MET A 211 -2.17 -1.77 -20.11
N HIS A 212 -3.06 -2.45 -20.83
CA HIS A 212 -3.63 -3.73 -20.42
C HIS A 212 -3.99 -4.61 -21.63
N GLY A 213 -4.46 -5.82 -21.37
CA GLY A 213 -4.96 -6.74 -22.38
C GLY A 213 -6.44 -6.51 -22.73
N PRO A 214 -6.96 -7.22 -23.75
CA PRO A 214 -6.24 -8.16 -24.59
C PRO A 214 -5.22 -7.46 -25.49
N VAL A 215 -4.16 -8.18 -25.85
CA VAL A 215 -3.22 -7.73 -26.88
C VAL A 215 -3.81 -8.12 -28.25
N VAL A 216 -4.05 -7.14 -29.10
CA VAL A 216 -4.64 -7.33 -30.44
C VAL A 216 -3.64 -6.90 -31.49
N ASN A 217 -3.21 -7.85 -32.35
CA ASN A 217 -2.16 -7.62 -33.35
C ASN A 217 -0.86 -7.07 -32.73
N GLY A 218 -0.48 -7.56 -31.56
CA GLY A 218 0.71 -7.11 -30.83
C GLY A 218 0.56 -5.77 -30.11
N MET A 219 -0.63 -5.17 -30.12
CA MET A 219 -0.87 -3.90 -29.45
C MET A 219 -1.66 -4.10 -28.16
N HIS A 220 -1.15 -3.52 -27.08
CA HIS A 220 -1.90 -3.36 -25.82
C HIS A 220 -3.16 -2.54 -26.04
N THR A 221 -4.18 -2.80 -25.23
CA THR A 221 -5.29 -1.88 -25.07
C THR A 221 -4.87 -0.75 -24.12
N GLU A 222 -5.17 0.49 -24.50
CA GLU A 222 -4.87 1.68 -23.70
C GLU A 222 -6.14 2.34 -23.20
N THR A 223 -6.20 2.65 -21.91
CA THR A 223 -7.32 3.37 -21.29
C THR A 223 -6.82 4.59 -20.53
N VAL A 224 -7.20 5.80 -20.94
CA VAL A 224 -6.82 7.04 -20.25
C VAL A 224 -7.56 7.16 -18.92
N ILE A 225 -6.81 7.43 -17.85
CA ILE A 225 -7.38 7.69 -16.52
C ILE A 225 -8.08 9.06 -16.56
N PRO A 226 -9.34 9.16 -16.10
CA PRO A 226 -10.07 10.43 -16.10
C PRO A 226 -9.41 11.47 -15.18
N GLY A 227 -9.24 12.69 -15.70
CA GLY A 227 -8.73 13.82 -14.92
C GLY A 227 -7.22 13.78 -14.64
N GLN A 228 -6.79 14.67 -13.75
CA GLN A 228 -5.42 14.73 -13.24
C GLN A 228 -5.33 13.94 -11.93
N ILE A 229 -4.29 13.13 -11.77
CA ILE A 229 -4.04 12.38 -10.53
C ILE A 229 -2.80 12.92 -9.83
N PHE A 230 -2.96 13.44 -8.63
CA PHE A 230 -1.86 14.01 -7.83
C PHE A 230 -1.45 13.07 -6.72
N GLU A 231 -2.41 12.36 -6.15
CA GLU A 231 -2.20 11.50 -5.01
C GLU A 231 -3.38 10.53 -4.91
N GLY A 232 -3.23 9.43 -4.18
CA GLY A 232 -4.30 8.50 -3.86
C GLY A 232 -3.79 7.09 -3.62
N LYS A 233 -4.71 6.13 -3.68
CA LYS A 233 -4.42 4.69 -3.57
C LYS A 233 -4.76 3.97 -4.86
N MET A 234 -3.76 3.44 -5.54
CA MET A 234 -3.96 2.50 -6.65
C MET A 234 -4.24 1.11 -6.08
N THR A 235 -5.31 0.47 -6.55
CA THR A 235 -5.64 -0.91 -6.18
C THR A 235 -5.95 -1.72 -7.44
N LEU A 236 -5.29 -2.86 -7.60
CA LEU A 236 -5.59 -3.85 -8.64
C LEU A 236 -6.02 -5.15 -7.96
N HIS A 237 -7.19 -5.67 -8.35
CA HIS A 237 -7.74 -6.93 -7.86
C HIS A 237 -7.78 -7.94 -9.00
N TYR A 238 -7.16 -9.09 -8.81
CA TYR A 238 -7.35 -10.26 -9.65
C TYR A 238 -8.44 -11.15 -9.09
N LYS A 239 -9.37 -11.51 -9.97
CA LYS A 239 -10.50 -12.40 -9.68
C LYS A 239 -10.25 -13.76 -10.31
N ALA A 240 -10.00 -14.77 -9.48
CA ALA A 240 -9.78 -16.14 -9.94
C ALA A 240 -11.03 -16.75 -10.60
N SER A 241 -12.22 -16.32 -10.16
CA SER A 241 -13.50 -16.83 -10.67
C SER A 241 -13.70 -16.67 -12.18
N ASN A 242 -13.11 -15.63 -12.78
CA ASN A 242 -13.22 -15.33 -14.20
C ASN A 242 -11.89 -14.96 -14.88
N GLN A 243 -10.77 -14.99 -14.15
CA GLN A 243 -9.44 -14.61 -14.63
C GLN A 243 -9.45 -13.20 -15.24
N ARG A 244 -10.00 -12.25 -14.49
CA ARG A 244 -10.06 -10.83 -14.84
C ARG A 244 -9.52 -9.94 -13.75
N LEU A 245 -9.17 -8.73 -14.16
CA LEU A 245 -8.67 -7.69 -13.29
C LEU A 245 -9.69 -6.56 -13.16
N ASP A 246 -9.72 -5.96 -11.99
CA ASP A 246 -10.38 -4.68 -11.73
C ASP A 246 -9.35 -3.71 -11.17
N PHE A 247 -9.41 -2.44 -11.59
CA PHE A 247 -8.49 -1.39 -11.17
C PHE A 247 -9.24 -0.18 -10.63
N TRP A 248 -8.81 0.29 -9.46
CA TRP A 248 -9.35 1.44 -8.76
C TRP A 248 -8.26 2.46 -8.44
N ILE A 249 -8.69 3.72 -8.38
CA ILE A 249 -8.00 4.78 -7.69
C ILE A 249 -8.93 5.25 -6.56
N ASP A 250 -8.46 5.13 -5.33
CA ASP A 250 -9.25 5.29 -4.12
C ASP A 250 -10.52 4.43 -4.16
N GLN A 251 -11.70 5.06 -4.13
CA GLN A 251 -13.00 4.39 -4.21
C GLN A 251 -13.57 4.36 -5.64
N THR A 252 -12.86 4.93 -6.61
CA THR A 252 -13.34 5.05 -7.99
C THR A 252 -12.79 3.90 -8.82
N MET A 253 -13.69 3.06 -9.32
CA MET A 253 -13.35 2.03 -10.30
C MET A 253 -13.02 2.69 -11.64
N ILE A 254 -11.78 2.55 -12.08
CA ILE A 254 -11.30 3.12 -13.33
C ILE A 254 -11.56 2.14 -14.49
N LEU A 255 -11.29 0.85 -14.26
CA LEU A 255 -11.46 -0.18 -15.26
C LEU A 255 -11.88 -1.50 -14.60
N ALA A 256 -12.90 -2.15 -15.16
CA ALA A 256 -13.47 -3.38 -14.64
C ALA A 256 -13.34 -4.52 -15.64
N ASP A 257 -13.23 -5.75 -15.12
CA ASP A 257 -13.29 -7.01 -15.86
C ASP A 257 -12.38 -7.07 -17.10
N PHE A 258 -11.18 -6.51 -16.99
CA PHE A 258 -10.23 -6.43 -18.11
C PHE A 258 -9.19 -7.58 -18.05
N GLU A 259 -8.51 -7.81 -19.18
CA GLU A 259 -7.48 -8.85 -19.29
C GLU A 259 -6.09 -8.27 -19.00
N GLY A 260 -5.20 -9.08 -18.44
CA GLY A 260 -3.77 -8.76 -18.40
C GLY A 260 -3.16 -8.86 -19.80
N ALA A 261 -2.18 -8.01 -20.10
CA ALA A 261 -1.54 -7.97 -21.42
C ALA A 261 -0.76 -9.26 -21.76
N SER A 262 -0.11 -9.90 -20.78
CA SER A 262 0.62 -11.15 -21.00
C SER A 262 -0.31 -12.36 -21.21
N GLY A 263 -1.57 -12.25 -20.78
CA GLY A 263 -2.51 -13.38 -20.69
C GLY A 263 -2.24 -14.33 -19.52
N PHE A 264 -1.21 -14.04 -18.71
CA PHE A 264 -0.87 -14.76 -17.49
C PHE A 264 -1.09 -13.86 -16.27
N TYR A 265 -1.38 -14.47 -15.12
CA TYR A 265 -1.72 -13.75 -13.87
C TYR A 265 -0.87 -14.24 -12.69
N ASP A 266 0.27 -14.85 -12.99
CA ASP A 266 1.30 -15.33 -12.07
C ASP A 266 2.27 -14.21 -11.70
N LEU A 267 1.70 -13.13 -11.12
CA LEU A 267 2.43 -11.95 -10.67
C LEU A 267 3.65 -12.35 -9.83
N ASN A 268 4.84 -11.98 -10.26
CA ASN A 268 6.10 -12.35 -9.59
C ASN A 268 7.00 -11.15 -9.27
N SER A 269 6.63 -9.96 -9.71
CA SER A 269 7.43 -8.76 -9.56
C SER A 269 6.57 -7.51 -9.69
N LEU A 270 6.97 -6.47 -8.98
CA LEU A 270 6.34 -5.17 -8.96
C LEU A 270 7.43 -4.11 -9.17
N GLN A 271 7.17 -3.16 -10.07
CA GLN A 271 8.00 -1.98 -10.29
C GLN A 271 7.19 -0.70 -10.05
N LEU A 272 7.70 0.19 -9.21
CA LEU A 272 7.15 1.53 -9.01
C LEU A 272 8.16 2.56 -9.52
N GLY A 273 7.70 3.49 -10.35
CA GLY A 273 8.59 4.46 -10.98
C GLY A 273 9.55 3.86 -12.02
N GLY A 274 10.20 4.75 -12.77
CA GLY A 274 11.35 4.44 -13.62
C GLY A 274 11.09 3.56 -14.85
N GLY A 275 12.16 3.19 -15.56
CA GLY A 275 12.14 2.51 -16.86
C GLY A 275 12.89 3.25 -17.97
N GLY A 276 13.08 4.57 -17.79
CA GLY A 276 13.66 5.50 -18.76
C GLY A 276 14.36 6.69 -18.08
N ILE A 277 14.38 7.86 -18.73
CA ILE A 277 15.02 9.09 -18.20
C ILE A 277 14.03 10.02 -17.44
N SER A 278 12.95 9.47 -16.87
CA SER A 278 11.88 10.28 -16.26
C SER A 278 12.30 11.02 -14.98
N PHE A 279 11.55 12.07 -14.63
CA PHE A 279 11.96 13.10 -13.65
C PHE A 279 10.88 13.45 -12.61
N GLU A 280 9.82 12.65 -12.50
CA GLU A 280 8.66 12.98 -11.67
C GLU A 280 9.06 12.94 -10.20
N ASN A 281 8.54 13.90 -9.43
CA ASN A 281 8.59 13.75 -8.00
C ASN A 281 7.54 12.71 -7.62
N VAL A 282 7.99 11.62 -7.02
CA VAL A 282 7.12 10.52 -6.64
C VAL A 282 7.33 10.16 -5.18
N LEU A 283 6.22 9.83 -4.54
CA LEU A 283 6.16 9.24 -3.22
C LEU A 283 5.38 7.94 -3.33
N PHE A 284 5.91 6.88 -2.74
CA PHE A 284 5.19 5.61 -2.58
C PHE A 284 5.16 5.19 -1.12
N ASP A 285 3.99 4.75 -0.67
CA ASP A 285 3.72 4.29 0.69
C ASP A 285 2.78 3.07 0.69
N ASN A 286 2.76 2.32 1.81
CA ASN A 286 1.86 1.20 2.08
C ASN A 286 1.71 0.21 0.91
N ILE A 287 2.84 -0.25 0.37
CA ILE A 287 2.84 -1.17 -0.78
C ILE A 287 2.54 -2.56 -0.27
N MET A 288 1.39 -3.09 -0.69
CA MET A 288 0.89 -4.38 -0.25
C MET A 288 0.49 -5.23 -1.44
N LEU A 289 0.84 -6.51 -1.40
CA LEU A 289 0.33 -7.56 -2.27
C LEU A 289 0.03 -8.77 -1.41
N GLY A 290 -1.19 -9.27 -1.50
CA GLY A 290 -1.59 -10.50 -0.81
C GLY A 290 -2.85 -11.08 -1.42
N VAL A 291 -3.23 -12.25 -0.91
CA VAL A 291 -4.49 -12.88 -1.31
C VAL A 291 -5.66 -12.08 -0.75
N VAL A 292 -6.73 -11.91 -1.53
CA VAL A 292 -8.00 -11.49 -0.94
C VAL A 292 -8.52 -12.73 -0.28
N GLY A 293 -8.75 -12.65 1.04
CA GLY A 293 -9.03 -13.78 1.92
C GLY A 293 -9.68 -14.94 1.17
N ASP A 294 -8.88 -15.97 0.87
CA ASP A 294 -9.40 -17.33 1.01
C ASP A 294 -10.10 -17.28 2.36
N THR A 295 -11.38 -17.59 2.42
CA THR A 295 -12.10 -17.92 3.66
C THR A 295 -11.49 -19.20 4.22
N GLY A 296 -10.19 -19.14 4.51
CA GLY A 296 -9.37 -20.20 5.02
C GLY A 296 -10.00 -20.53 6.34
N ALA A 297 -10.72 -21.66 6.33
CA ALA A 297 -11.37 -22.20 7.51
C ALA A 297 -10.42 -22.02 8.69
N CYS A 298 -10.86 -21.27 9.70
CA CYS A 298 -10.10 -21.11 10.92
C CYS A 298 -9.74 -22.51 11.40
N GLY A 299 -8.49 -22.72 11.80
CA GLY A 299 -8.10 -23.99 12.42
C GLY A 299 -8.95 -24.26 13.66
N ALA A 300 -8.83 -25.45 14.25
CA ALA A 300 -9.55 -25.80 15.47
C ALA A 300 -9.29 -24.82 16.65
N GLN A 301 -8.21 -24.05 16.57
CA GLN A 301 -7.73 -23.06 17.51
C GLN A 301 -8.18 -21.62 17.20
N GLY A 302 -8.91 -21.42 16.10
CA GLY A 302 -9.24 -20.11 15.56
C GLY A 302 -8.24 -19.60 14.53
N PRO A 303 -8.50 -18.46 13.91
CA PRO A 303 -7.56 -17.82 13.00
C PRO A 303 -6.47 -17.17 13.85
N ASP A 304 -5.19 -17.51 13.60
CA ASP A 304 -4.03 -16.90 14.26
C ASP A 304 -3.98 -15.36 14.09
N THR A 305 -4.86 -14.80 13.25
CA THR A 305 -4.89 -13.39 12.86
C THR A 305 -6.29 -12.73 12.82
N SER A 306 -7.40 -13.39 13.19
CA SER A 306 -8.74 -12.75 13.16
C SER A 306 -9.26 -12.34 14.55
N MET A 307 -10.22 -11.41 14.52
CA MET A 307 -10.88 -10.87 15.71
C MET A 307 -11.61 -12.00 16.46
N PRO A 308 -11.42 -12.11 17.79
CA PRO A 308 -12.13 -13.12 18.58
C PRO A 308 -13.66 -13.05 18.37
N GLY A 309 -14.28 -14.18 18.03
CA GLY A 309 -15.72 -14.27 17.78
C GLY A 309 -16.13 -14.20 16.31
N ASP A 310 -15.18 -14.08 15.38
CA ASP A 310 -15.39 -14.30 13.93
C ASP A 310 -15.18 -15.79 13.64
N PHE A 311 -16.27 -16.56 13.68
CA PHE A 311 -16.26 -18.02 13.60
C PHE A 311 -16.36 -18.53 12.16
N ASN A 312 -16.91 -17.72 11.25
CA ASN A 312 -16.98 -18.04 9.83
C ASN A 312 -15.74 -17.57 9.05
N CYS A 313 -14.84 -16.85 9.71
CA CYS A 313 -13.55 -16.40 9.21
C CYS A 313 -13.68 -15.43 8.04
N ASP A 314 -14.76 -14.67 8.00
CA ASP A 314 -15.00 -13.67 6.95
C ASP A 314 -14.38 -12.30 7.30
N GLY A 315 -13.74 -12.21 8.46
CA GLY A 315 -13.06 -11.01 8.94
C GLY A 315 -13.99 -9.98 9.59
N VAL A 316 -15.27 -10.33 9.81
CA VAL A 316 -16.29 -9.50 10.44
C VAL A 316 -16.96 -10.30 11.55
N VAL A 317 -17.19 -9.70 12.71
CA VAL A 317 -18.03 -10.31 13.76
C VAL A 317 -19.44 -9.76 13.65
N ASP A 318 -20.37 -10.55 13.14
CA ASP A 318 -21.76 -10.12 12.92
C ASP A 318 -22.82 -11.19 13.28
N VAL A 319 -24.02 -11.06 12.70
CA VAL A 319 -25.14 -11.96 12.96
C VAL A 319 -24.89 -13.39 12.46
N ALA A 320 -24.00 -13.57 11.48
CA ALA A 320 -23.59 -14.89 10.99
C ALA A 320 -22.83 -15.65 12.09
N ASP A 321 -21.91 -15.00 12.79
CA ASP A 321 -21.16 -15.61 13.91
C ASP A 321 -22.04 -15.91 15.10
N LEU A 322 -22.97 -14.99 15.41
CA LEU A 322 -23.98 -15.25 16.42
C LEU A 322 -24.86 -16.45 16.06
N GLY A 323 -25.12 -16.64 14.76
CA GLY A 323 -25.82 -17.81 14.23
C GLY A 323 -25.08 -19.11 14.52
N ILE A 324 -23.74 -19.12 14.44
CA ILE A 324 -22.89 -20.28 14.74
C ILE A 324 -22.94 -20.62 16.24
N VAL A 325 -22.77 -19.61 17.12
CA VAL A 325 -22.91 -19.81 18.58
C VAL A 325 -24.31 -20.30 18.94
N GLY A 326 -25.34 -19.73 18.31
CA GLY A 326 -26.72 -20.13 18.52
C GLY A 326 -27.01 -21.56 18.07
N ALA A 327 -26.41 -22.00 16.95
CA ALA A 327 -26.58 -23.35 16.43
C ALA A 327 -25.89 -24.42 17.30
N ASN A 328 -24.79 -24.06 17.96
CA ASN A 328 -23.97 -24.98 18.75
C ASN A 328 -24.05 -24.74 20.27
N PHE A 329 -24.99 -23.91 20.74
CA PHE A 329 -25.09 -23.56 22.15
C PHE A 329 -25.23 -24.80 23.04
N ASN A 330 -24.43 -24.86 24.11
CA ASN A 330 -24.34 -25.95 25.07
C ASN A 330 -23.81 -27.29 24.49
N VAL A 331 -23.15 -27.26 23.33
CA VAL A 331 -22.40 -28.38 22.77
C VAL A 331 -20.98 -28.40 23.37
N THR A 332 -20.42 -29.59 23.56
CA THR A 332 -19.09 -29.84 24.14
C THR A 332 -18.22 -30.63 23.17
N GLN A 333 -16.89 -30.66 23.37
CA GLN A 333 -15.91 -31.24 22.44
C GLN A 333 -15.90 -30.53 21.07
N VAL A 334 -16.16 -29.24 21.12
CA VAL A 334 -16.21 -28.33 19.99
C VAL A 334 -14.87 -27.66 19.78
N THR A 335 -14.72 -27.04 18.61
CA THR A 335 -13.56 -26.24 18.23
C THR A 335 -13.98 -24.78 18.06
N TYR A 336 -13.00 -23.89 17.80
CA TYR A 336 -13.29 -22.48 17.60
C TYR A 336 -14.38 -22.23 16.57
N ILE A 337 -14.32 -22.84 15.38
CA ILE A 337 -15.30 -22.66 14.30
C ILE A 337 -16.72 -23.13 14.64
N ASP A 338 -16.86 -23.92 15.70
CA ASP A 338 -18.16 -24.36 16.19
C ASP A 338 -18.77 -23.34 17.17
N GLY A 339 -18.06 -22.27 17.52
CA GLY A 339 -18.53 -21.21 18.43
C GLY A 339 -17.81 -21.15 19.78
N ASP A 340 -16.72 -21.89 19.98
CA ASP A 340 -15.90 -21.87 21.21
C ASP A 340 -14.81 -20.79 21.12
N ALA A 341 -15.18 -19.54 21.38
CA ALA A 341 -14.28 -18.40 21.25
C ALA A 341 -13.16 -18.39 22.29
N ASN A 342 -13.38 -19.04 23.43
CA ASN A 342 -12.42 -19.04 24.55
C ASN A 342 -11.60 -20.34 24.66
N LEU A 343 -11.86 -21.30 23.77
CA LEU A 343 -11.16 -22.58 23.61
C LEU A 343 -11.24 -23.48 24.84
N ASP A 344 -12.36 -23.45 25.57
CA ASP A 344 -12.57 -24.31 26.75
C ASP A 344 -13.30 -25.63 26.44
N GLY A 345 -13.54 -25.90 25.15
CA GLY A 345 -14.14 -27.10 24.61
C GLY A 345 -15.66 -27.13 24.72
N ARG A 346 -16.33 -25.99 24.97
CA ARG A 346 -17.80 -25.86 24.96
C ARG A 346 -18.23 -24.52 24.37
N VAL A 347 -19.47 -24.46 23.87
CA VAL A 347 -20.11 -23.21 23.46
C VAL A 347 -21.10 -22.78 24.53
N ASP A 348 -20.84 -21.66 25.22
CA ASP A 348 -21.70 -21.14 26.27
C ASP A 348 -21.84 -19.61 26.26
N VAL A 349 -22.32 -19.04 27.37
CA VAL A 349 -22.55 -17.60 27.50
C VAL A 349 -21.24 -16.79 27.48
N ALA A 350 -20.10 -17.40 27.82
CA ALA A 350 -18.80 -16.76 27.72
C ALA A 350 -18.44 -16.46 26.26
N ASP A 351 -18.75 -17.36 25.34
CA ASP A 351 -18.48 -17.17 23.90
C ASP A 351 -19.39 -16.12 23.28
N LEU A 352 -20.67 -16.07 23.69
CA LEU A 352 -21.56 -14.96 23.37
C LEU A 352 -21.00 -13.61 23.86
N GLY A 353 -20.33 -13.61 25.02
CA GLY A 353 -19.64 -12.44 25.55
C GLY A 353 -18.51 -11.96 24.63
N VAL A 354 -17.78 -12.88 24.00
CA VAL A 354 -16.72 -12.57 23.04
C VAL A 354 -17.28 -12.00 21.74
N VAL A 355 -18.34 -12.61 21.18
CA VAL A 355 -19.06 -12.08 20.00
C VAL A 355 -19.58 -10.66 20.26
N GLY A 356 -20.20 -10.44 21.43
CA GLY A 356 -20.71 -9.13 21.81
C GLY A 356 -19.62 -8.06 21.97
N ALA A 357 -18.44 -8.43 22.49
CA ALA A 357 -17.32 -7.53 22.68
C ALA A 357 -16.65 -7.11 21.36
N ASN A 358 -16.69 -7.98 20.35
CA ASN A 358 -16.02 -7.77 19.06
C ASN A 358 -17.00 -7.43 17.92
N TRP A 359 -18.29 -7.24 18.23
CA TRP A 359 -19.35 -6.96 17.24
C TRP A 359 -18.96 -5.82 16.29
N SER A 360 -18.80 -6.14 15.01
CA SER A 360 -18.25 -5.21 14.02
C SER A 360 -19.21 -4.07 13.68
N ALA A 361 -20.53 -4.21 13.87
CA ALA A 361 -21.44 -3.06 13.77
C ALA A 361 -21.27 -2.06 14.94
N ALA A 362 -20.61 -2.45 16.03
CA ALA A 362 -20.27 -1.55 17.15
C ALA A 362 -18.87 -0.92 17.01
N GLN A 363 -17.99 -1.50 16.17
CA GLN A 363 -16.64 -0.99 15.91
C GLN A 363 -16.49 -0.27 14.54
N GLY A 364 -17.46 -0.42 13.62
CA GLY A 364 -17.51 0.24 12.30
C GLY A 364 -17.73 1.76 12.32
N GLY A 365 -17.54 2.41 13.46
CA GLY A 365 -17.49 3.85 13.57
C GLY A 365 -16.73 4.21 14.82
N SER A 366 -15.40 4.38 14.72
CA SER A 366 -14.75 5.17 15.74
C SER A 366 -15.43 6.54 15.67
N LEU A 367 -16.15 6.88 16.73
CA LEU A 367 -16.83 8.17 16.88
C LEU A 367 -15.88 9.33 16.52
N PRO A 368 -14.56 9.27 16.83
CA PRO A 368 -13.59 10.25 16.33
C PRO A 368 -13.52 10.35 14.80
N HIS A 369 -13.45 9.24 14.05
CA HIS A 369 -13.45 9.30 12.58
C HIS A 369 -14.77 9.78 12.00
N ALA A 370 -15.91 9.37 12.59
CA ALA A 370 -17.24 9.80 12.14
C ALA A 370 -17.49 11.30 12.42
N LEU A 371 -16.98 11.81 13.55
CA LEU A 371 -17.01 13.24 13.87
C LEU A 371 -16.06 14.04 12.96
N GLN A 372 -14.92 13.45 12.58
CA GLN A 372 -13.94 14.08 11.70
C GLN A 372 -14.44 14.16 10.25
N SER A 373 -15.02 13.09 9.73
CA SER A 373 -15.61 13.06 8.38
C SER A 373 -16.90 13.88 8.26
N ALA A 374 -17.66 14.04 9.35
CA ALA A 374 -18.82 14.94 9.41
C ALA A 374 -18.45 16.42 9.63
N GLY A 375 -17.17 16.77 9.79
CA GLY A 375 -16.71 18.14 10.07
C GLY A 375 -17.10 18.66 11.47
N LEU A 376 -17.44 17.76 12.39
CA LEU A 376 -17.93 18.08 13.73
C LEU A 376 -16.84 18.01 14.82
N ALA A 377 -15.59 17.70 14.45
CA ALA A 377 -14.44 17.66 15.38
C ALA A 377 -14.21 18.99 16.14
N GLY A 378 -14.72 20.12 15.61
CA GLY A 378 -14.63 21.45 16.23
C GLY A 378 -15.83 21.87 17.08
N LEU A 379 -16.84 21.02 17.30
CA LEU A 379 -18.04 21.35 18.09
C LEU A 379 -17.96 20.91 19.55
N VAL A 380 -16.84 20.35 20.00
CA VAL A 380 -16.57 20.19 21.43
C VAL A 380 -16.41 21.60 21.99
N PRO A 381 -17.31 22.07 22.89
CA PRO A 381 -17.12 23.36 23.52
C PRO A 381 -15.81 23.29 24.30
N GLU A 382 -14.80 24.06 23.89
CA GLU A 382 -13.55 24.13 24.65
C GLU A 382 -13.90 24.46 26.12
N PRO A 383 -13.17 23.93 27.12
CA PRO A 383 -13.47 24.15 28.54
C PRO A 383 -13.69 25.63 28.91
N ALA A 384 -13.09 26.55 28.15
CA ALA A 384 -13.28 27.98 28.25
C ALA A 384 -14.74 28.45 28.07
N THR A 385 -15.52 27.81 27.19
CA THR A 385 -16.92 28.18 26.91
C THR A 385 -17.84 27.90 28.09
N LEU A 386 -17.62 26.81 28.84
CA LEU A 386 -18.32 26.53 30.09
C LEU A 386 -17.99 27.57 31.18
N THR A 387 -16.72 28.00 31.26
CA THR A 387 -16.35 29.09 32.19
C THR A 387 -16.96 30.44 31.80
N VAL A 388 -17.06 30.76 30.51
CA VAL A 388 -17.71 31.99 30.04
C VAL A 388 -19.22 31.94 30.28
N LEU A 389 -19.88 30.80 30.05
CA LEU A 389 -21.31 30.62 30.33
C LEU A 389 -21.59 30.70 31.83
N ALA A 390 -20.76 30.08 32.67
CA ALA A 390 -20.87 30.17 34.13
C ALA A 390 -20.69 31.62 34.62
N LEU A 391 -19.70 32.36 34.09
CA LEU A 391 -19.51 33.78 34.40
C LEU A 391 -20.69 34.63 33.93
N ALA A 392 -21.24 34.37 32.76
CA ALA A 392 -22.41 35.07 32.24
C ALA A 392 -23.65 34.86 33.13
N LEU A 393 -23.89 33.63 33.59
CA LEU A 393 -25.00 33.30 34.49
C LEU A 393 -24.84 33.96 35.87
N VAL A 394 -23.61 34.06 36.40
CA VAL A 394 -23.33 34.79 37.65
C VAL A 394 -23.59 36.29 37.49
N CYS A 395 -23.20 36.88 36.36
CA CYS A 395 -23.45 38.30 36.06
C CYS A 395 -24.94 38.61 35.85
N LEU A 396 -25.70 37.68 35.28
CA LEU A 396 -27.17 37.78 35.14
C LEU A 396 -27.88 37.64 36.49
N GLY A 397 -27.40 36.77 37.39
CA GLY A 397 -27.92 36.61 38.75
C GLY A 397 -27.75 37.85 39.63
N LYS A 398 -26.66 38.60 39.45
CA LYS A 398 -26.40 39.86 40.19
C LYS A 398 -27.20 41.08 39.72
N ARG A 399 -27.94 40.98 38.60
CA ARG A 399 -28.85 42.04 38.14
C ARG A 399 -30.26 41.93 38.74
N ARG A 400 -30.50 40.94 39.61
CA ARG A 400 -31.72 40.80 40.41
C ARG A 400 -31.38 40.91 41.91
N CYS A 401 -30.99 42.11 42.33
CA CYS A 401 -31.07 42.61 43.70
C CYS A 401 -31.35 44.12 43.63
#